data_AF-R6GW48-F1
#
_entry.id   AF-R6GW48-F1
#
_cell.length_a   1.000
_cell.length_b   1.000
_cell.length_c   1.000
_cell.angle_alpha   90.00
_cell.angle_beta   90.00
_cell.angle_gamma   90.00
#
_symmetry.space_group_name_H-M   'P 1'
#
loop_
_entity.id
_entity.type
_entity.pdbx_description
1 polymer ?
#
loop_
_entity_poly.entity_id
_entity_poly.type
_entity_poly.pdbx_seq_one_letter_code
_entity_poly.pdbx_strand_id
1 'polypeptide(L)'
;MRRLLLAVLCLLLFTLPVWGAEAENTMEVTAVVNGDGSCRMAVKLVLNLDGPERLVLPVGSGAQDATVNGAAAKVQRLDNIQALVLESPAGFRGVQTFTLTYTLPSCIQEGESRILRLPLAPEGLACPVDRLTFRVTLPGAFSETPSFTSG
;
A
#
# COMPACT_ATOMS: atom_id res chain seq x y z
N MET A 1 -36.56 4.71 42.37
CA MET A 1 -36.35 3.52 41.51
C MET A 1 -35.86 3.86 40.10
N ARG A 2 -36.45 4.82 39.39
CA ARG A 2 -36.07 5.18 38.00
C ARG A 2 -34.62 5.63 37.79
N ARG A 3 -34.04 6.36 38.77
CA ARG A 3 -32.62 6.80 38.74
C ARG A 3 -31.63 5.66 39.00
N LEU A 4 -32.01 4.70 39.86
CA LEU A 4 -31.19 3.54 40.18
C LEU A 4 -31.15 2.56 39.00
N LEU A 5 -32.30 2.37 38.35
CA LEU A 5 -32.42 1.62 37.09
C LEU A 5 -31.54 2.22 35.97
N LEU A 6 -31.51 3.55 35.84
CA LEU A 6 -30.66 4.21 34.85
C LEU A 6 -29.17 4.00 35.12
N ALA A 7 -28.77 4.09 36.39
CA ALA A 7 -27.37 3.89 36.79
C ALA A 7 -26.90 2.45 36.54
N VAL A 8 -27.74 1.46 36.87
CA VAL A 8 -27.47 0.04 36.60
C VAL A 8 -27.40 -0.23 35.09
N LEU A 9 -28.28 0.38 34.30
CA LEU A 9 -28.25 0.26 32.83
C LEU A 9 -26.98 0.88 32.23
N CYS A 10 -26.54 2.04 32.71
CA CYS A 10 -25.29 2.66 32.26
C CYS A 10 -24.07 1.79 32.62
N LEU A 11 -24.02 1.22 33.82
CA LEU A 11 -22.96 0.28 34.23
C LEU A 11 -22.93 -0.98 33.36
N LEU A 12 -24.08 -1.51 32.98
CA LEU A 12 -24.18 -2.65 32.06
C LEU A 12 -23.68 -2.31 30.65
N LEU A 13 -23.99 -1.11 30.14
CA LEU A 13 -23.51 -0.65 28.83
C LEU A 13 -21.98 -0.47 28.78
N PHE A 14 -21.32 -0.17 29.91
CA PHE A 14 -19.86 -0.11 30.00
C PHE A 14 -19.17 -1.49 30.02
N THR A 15 -19.90 -2.58 30.24
CA THR A 15 -19.35 -3.95 30.22
C THR A 15 -19.48 -4.63 28.86
N LEU A 16 -20.11 -3.97 27.88
CA LEU A 16 -20.17 -4.51 26.53
C LEU A 16 -18.77 -4.45 25.92
N PRO A 17 -18.21 -5.58 25.44
CA PRO A 17 -16.98 -5.53 24.68
C PRO A 17 -17.24 -4.66 23.44
N VAL A 18 -16.48 -3.59 23.30
CA VAL A 18 -16.37 -2.89 22.02
C VAL A 18 -15.67 -3.88 21.09
N TRP A 19 -16.44 -4.56 20.24
CA TRP A 19 -15.89 -5.20 19.05
C TRP A 19 -15.39 -4.06 18.15
N GLY A 20 -14.15 -3.64 18.40
CA GLY A 20 -13.40 -2.92 17.38
C GLY A 20 -13.27 -3.86 16.20
N ALA A 21 -13.65 -3.40 15.01
CA ALA A 21 -13.25 -4.09 13.80
C ALA A 21 -11.72 -4.29 13.88
N GLU A 22 -11.25 -5.51 13.64
CA GLU A 22 -9.82 -5.76 13.52
C GLU A 22 -9.25 -4.76 12.51
N ALA A 23 -8.15 -4.09 12.89
CA ALA A 23 -7.57 -3.08 12.03
C ALA A 23 -6.98 -3.77 10.81
N GLU A 24 -7.70 -3.64 9.70
CA GLU A 24 -7.40 -4.26 8.42
C GLU A 24 -6.23 -3.56 7.74
N ASN A 25 -5.26 -4.35 7.26
CA ASN A 25 -4.15 -3.87 6.46
C ASN A 25 -4.60 -3.72 5.01
N THR A 26 -4.54 -2.51 4.47
CA THR A 26 -5.00 -2.22 3.11
C THR A 26 -3.91 -1.61 2.25
N MET A 27 -3.97 -1.92 0.96
CA MET A 27 -3.09 -1.35 -0.06
C MET A 27 -3.94 -0.79 -1.22
N GLU A 28 -3.75 0.49 -1.52
CA GLU A 28 -4.34 1.14 -2.69
C GLU A 28 -3.22 1.52 -3.66
N VAL A 29 -3.29 1.06 -4.90
CA VAL A 29 -2.28 1.31 -5.94
C VAL A 29 -2.89 2.09 -7.08
N THR A 30 -2.33 3.24 -7.40
CA THR A 30 -2.63 3.97 -8.63
C THR A 30 -1.42 3.96 -9.55
N ALA A 31 -1.61 3.50 -10.78
CA ALA A 31 -0.61 3.52 -11.83
C ALA A 31 -1.09 4.41 -12.98
N VAL A 32 -0.27 5.38 -13.37
CA VAL A 32 -0.47 6.20 -14.57
C VAL A 32 0.60 5.83 -15.57
N VAL A 33 0.20 5.18 -16.66
CA VAL A 33 1.07 4.76 -17.75
C VAL A 33 1.21 5.91 -18.73
N ASN A 34 2.44 6.30 -19.03
CA ASN A 34 2.75 7.36 -19.99
C ASN A 34 2.98 6.79 -21.39
N GLY A 35 2.91 7.65 -22.41
CA GLY A 35 3.08 7.25 -23.82
C GLY A 35 4.48 6.73 -24.17
N ASP A 36 5.48 7.02 -23.34
CA ASP A 36 6.86 6.51 -23.46
C ASP A 36 7.06 5.14 -22.78
N GLY A 37 6.01 4.57 -22.18
CA GLY A 37 6.06 3.29 -21.47
C GLY A 37 6.56 3.39 -20.03
N SER A 38 6.84 4.60 -19.51
CA SER A 38 7.08 4.82 -18.09
C SER A 38 5.77 4.79 -17.29
N CYS A 39 5.86 4.46 -16.00
CA CYS A 39 4.70 4.41 -15.11
C CYS A 39 4.93 5.25 -13.86
N ARG A 40 4.03 6.18 -13.57
CA ARG A 40 3.99 6.87 -12.28
C ARG A 40 3.12 6.07 -11.31
N MET A 41 3.72 5.64 -10.22
CA MET A 41 3.08 4.82 -9.19
C MET A 41 2.79 5.68 -7.96
N ALA A 42 1.60 5.52 -7.40
CA ALA A 42 1.22 6.00 -6.08
C ALA A 42 0.64 4.84 -5.29
N VAL A 43 1.21 4.55 -4.12
CA VAL A 43 0.81 3.43 -3.28
C VAL A 43 0.47 3.97 -1.90
N LYS A 44 -0.75 3.73 -1.43
CA LYS A 44 -1.18 4.05 -0.07
C LYS A 44 -1.31 2.75 0.71
N LEU A 45 -0.55 2.65 1.78
CA LEU A 45 -0.56 1.55 2.73
C LEU A 45 -1.21 2.02 4.02
N VAL A 46 -2.19 1.28 4.50
CA VAL A 46 -2.71 1.41 5.86
C VAL A 46 -2.36 0.12 6.58
N LEU A 47 -1.49 0.19 7.59
CA LEU A 47 -0.93 -0.97 8.27
C LEU A 47 -1.17 -0.85 9.78
N ASN A 48 -1.67 -1.91 10.39
CA ASN A 48 -1.70 -2.12 11.83
C ASN A 48 -0.39 -2.77 12.28
N LEU A 49 0.45 -2.01 12.97
CA LEU A 49 1.82 -2.39 13.30
C LEU A 49 1.99 -2.66 14.81
N ASP A 50 2.78 -3.68 15.14
CA ASP A 50 3.00 -4.17 16.50
C ASP A 50 4.28 -3.61 17.17
N GLY A 51 4.91 -2.61 16.55
CA GLY A 51 6.11 -1.95 17.05
C GLY A 51 7.43 -2.27 16.35
N PRO A 52 7.51 -2.65 15.05
CA PRO A 52 8.80 -2.81 14.40
C PRO A 52 9.56 -1.49 14.40
N GLU A 53 10.86 -1.53 14.69
CA GLU A 53 11.74 -0.35 14.61
C GLU A 53 12.13 -0.03 13.17
N ARG A 54 12.04 -1.02 12.27
CA ARG A 54 12.39 -0.90 10.87
C ARG A 54 11.25 -1.44 10.00
N LEU A 55 10.81 -0.64 9.03
CA LEU A 55 9.86 -1.04 8.01
C LEU A 55 10.54 -1.05 6.65
N VAL A 56 10.29 -2.12 5.89
CA VAL A 56 10.73 -2.28 4.51
C VAL A 56 9.49 -2.16 3.64
N LEU A 57 9.41 -1.08 2.86
CA LEU A 57 8.29 -0.79 1.98
C LEU A 57 8.76 -1.03 0.53
N PRO A 58 8.43 -2.20 -0.07
CA PRO A 58 8.94 -2.56 -1.38
C PRO A 58 8.38 -1.65 -2.48
N VAL A 59 9.21 -1.42 -3.49
CA VAL A 59 8.87 -0.68 -4.71
C VAL A 59 9.23 -1.52 -5.93
N GLY A 60 8.68 -1.17 -7.09
CA GLY A 60 9.00 -1.86 -8.34
C GLY A 60 10.48 -1.75 -8.71
N SER A 61 10.99 -2.76 -9.42
CA SER A 61 12.38 -2.75 -9.89
C SER A 61 12.65 -1.55 -10.79
N GLY A 62 13.72 -0.82 -10.49
CA GLY A 62 14.15 0.37 -11.23
C GLY A 62 13.40 1.63 -10.83
N ALA A 63 12.71 1.63 -9.68
CA ALA A 63 12.02 2.80 -9.16
C ALA A 63 12.96 4.01 -9.01
N GLN A 64 12.48 5.16 -9.47
CA GLN A 64 13.16 6.46 -9.44
C GLN A 64 12.27 7.48 -8.74
N ASP A 65 12.87 8.59 -8.29
CA ASP A 65 12.18 9.73 -7.68
C ASP A 65 11.22 9.33 -6.56
N ALA A 66 11.65 8.38 -5.74
CA ALA A 66 10.79 7.81 -4.72
C ALA A 66 10.55 8.78 -3.56
N THR A 67 9.32 8.83 -3.05
CA THR A 67 8.97 9.58 -1.86
C THR A 67 8.17 8.72 -0.88
N VAL A 68 8.26 9.05 0.40
CA VAL A 68 7.38 8.56 1.45
C VAL A 68 6.73 9.76 2.14
N ASN A 69 5.40 9.79 2.18
CA ASN A 69 4.62 10.88 2.75
C ASN A 69 5.03 12.26 2.19
N GLY A 70 5.41 12.31 0.91
CA GLY A 70 5.84 13.52 0.21
C GLY A 70 7.30 13.92 0.43
N ALA A 71 8.04 13.24 1.31
CA ALA A 71 9.46 13.47 1.51
C ALA A 71 10.30 12.53 0.62
N ALA A 72 11.34 13.07 -0.03
CA ALA A 72 12.25 12.28 -0.86
C ALA A 72 12.89 11.14 -0.04
N ALA A 73 12.88 9.94 -0.60
CA ALA A 73 13.37 8.73 0.05
C ALA A 73 14.33 7.99 -0.88
N LYS A 74 15.43 7.47 -0.31
CA LYS A 74 16.41 6.71 -1.07
C LYS A 74 15.93 5.27 -1.26
N VAL A 75 15.84 4.83 -2.51
CA VAL A 75 15.62 3.43 -2.85
C VAL A 75 16.86 2.62 -2.46
N GLN A 76 16.67 1.58 -1.67
CA GLN A 76 17.70 0.64 -1.24
C GLN A 76 17.47 -0.72 -1.89
N ARG A 77 18.55 -1.46 -2.15
CA ARG A 77 18.48 -2.84 -2.62
C ARG A 77 18.73 -3.77 -1.43
N LEU A 78 17.76 -4.62 -1.12
CA LEU A 78 17.80 -5.60 -0.04
C LEU A 78 17.48 -6.98 -0.63
N ASP A 79 18.44 -7.91 -0.66
CA ASP A 79 18.23 -9.30 -1.09
C ASP A 79 17.43 -9.46 -2.40
N ASN A 80 17.76 -8.63 -3.39
CA ASN A 80 17.13 -8.49 -4.73
C ASN A 80 15.80 -7.72 -4.81
N ILE A 81 15.25 -7.25 -3.70
CA ILE A 81 14.10 -6.35 -3.66
C ILE A 81 14.60 -4.89 -3.64
N GLN A 82 13.91 -4.01 -4.35
CA GLN A 82 14.09 -2.57 -4.21
C GLN A 82 13.04 -2.05 -3.23
N ALA A 83 13.45 -1.30 -2.22
CA ALA A 83 12.57 -0.87 -1.15
C ALA A 83 12.95 0.49 -0.57
N LEU A 84 11.97 1.13 0.07
CA LEU A 84 12.15 2.27 0.93
C LEU A 84 12.20 1.77 2.37
N VAL A 85 13.27 2.10 3.08
CA VAL A 85 13.48 1.66 4.45
C VAL A 85 13.19 2.81 5.39
N LEU A 86 12.25 2.61 6.31
CA LEU A 86 11.92 3.56 7.36
C LEU A 86 12.40 3.01 8.69
N GLU A 87 13.02 3.88 9.49
CA GLU A 87 13.54 3.54 10.81
C GLU A 87 12.98 4.50 11.85
N SER A 88 12.57 3.94 13.00
CA SER A 88 12.06 4.69 14.14
C SER A 88 12.54 4.00 15.41
N PRO A 89 13.39 4.64 16.24
CA PRO A 89 13.81 4.09 17.53
C PRO A 89 12.65 3.84 18.50
N ALA A 90 11.52 4.53 18.32
CA ALA A 90 10.31 4.32 19.11
C ALA A 90 9.46 3.14 18.61
N GLY A 91 9.79 2.58 17.44
CA GLY A 91 8.96 1.64 16.70
C GLY A 91 7.77 2.31 16.01
N PHE A 92 7.18 1.59 15.06
CA PHE A 92 5.92 1.97 14.42
C PHE A 92 4.78 1.16 15.06
N ARG A 93 3.78 1.83 15.66
CA ARG A 93 2.72 1.15 16.44
C ARG A 93 1.32 1.60 16.02
N GLY A 94 0.37 0.68 16.13
CA GLY A 94 -1.04 0.91 15.80
C GLY A 94 -1.25 1.12 14.30
N VAL A 95 -2.39 1.71 13.94
CA VAL A 95 -2.74 1.99 12.55
C VAL A 95 -1.93 3.16 12.02
N GLN A 96 -1.09 2.90 11.04
CA GLN A 96 -0.23 3.87 10.36
C GLN A 96 -0.58 3.94 8.88
N THR A 97 -0.49 5.14 8.30
CA THR A 97 -0.67 5.36 6.87
C THR A 97 0.64 5.80 6.23
N PHE A 98 1.07 5.11 5.17
CA PHE A 98 2.23 5.45 4.37
C PHE A 98 1.79 5.71 2.93
N THR A 99 2.20 6.84 2.36
CA THR A 99 1.96 7.16 0.94
C THR A 99 3.29 7.17 0.21
N LEU A 100 3.47 6.22 -0.69
CA LEU A 100 4.65 6.07 -1.54
C LEU A 100 4.35 6.64 -2.92
N THR A 101 5.28 7.38 -3.49
CA THR A 101 5.23 7.73 -4.91
C THR A 101 6.57 7.38 -5.54
N TYR A 102 6.57 6.85 -6.76
CA TYR A 102 7.79 6.58 -7.51
C TYR A 102 7.50 6.46 -9.00
N THR A 103 8.52 6.60 -9.83
CA THR A 103 8.44 6.40 -11.27
C THR A 103 9.16 5.11 -11.65
N LEU A 104 8.50 4.26 -12.43
CA LEU A 104 9.13 3.15 -13.12
C LEU A 104 9.50 3.60 -14.54
N PRO A 105 10.78 3.52 -14.95
CA PRO A 105 11.23 4.02 -16.25
C PRO A 105 10.67 3.20 -17.41
N SER A 106 10.33 1.93 -17.17
CA SER A 106 9.60 1.10 -18.12
C SER A 106 8.71 0.11 -17.37
N CYS A 107 7.43 0.07 -17.74
CA CYS A 107 6.44 -0.92 -17.32
C CYS A 107 5.88 -1.72 -18.50
N ILE A 108 6.44 -1.54 -19.70
CA ILE A 108 6.06 -2.27 -20.91
C ILE A 108 7.12 -3.32 -21.21
N GLN A 109 6.69 -4.57 -21.33
CA GLN A 109 7.50 -5.64 -21.89
C GLN A 109 7.24 -5.72 -23.39
N GLU A 110 8.30 -5.55 -24.18
CA GLU A 110 8.27 -5.69 -25.63
C GLU A 110 8.39 -7.19 -26.01
N GLY A 111 7.61 -7.62 -26.99
CA GLY A 111 7.55 -8.98 -27.52
C GLY A 111 6.71 -9.01 -28.80
N GLU A 112 6.15 -10.15 -29.18
CA GLU A 112 5.17 -10.22 -30.29
C GLU A 112 3.91 -9.39 -30.00
N SER A 113 3.57 -9.23 -28.72
CA SER A 113 2.58 -8.27 -28.22
C SER A 113 3.21 -7.41 -27.11
N ARG A 114 2.74 -6.17 -26.96
CA ARG A 114 3.17 -5.28 -25.87
C ARG A 114 2.38 -5.58 -24.61
N ILE A 115 3.07 -5.96 -23.54
CA ILE A 115 2.45 -6.32 -22.27
C ILE A 115 2.76 -5.25 -21.23
N LEU A 116 1.72 -4.64 -20.64
CA LEU A 116 1.86 -3.80 -19.47
C LEU A 116 2.04 -4.68 -18.22
N ARG A 117 3.20 -4.58 -17.56
CA ARG A 117 3.50 -5.32 -16.34
C ARG A 117 3.73 -4.37 -15.18
N LEU A 118 2.80 -4.40 -14.21
CA LEU A 118 2.82 -3.54 -13.03
C LEU A 118 3.13 -4.35 -11.77
N PRO A 119 4.09 -3.93 -10.93
CA PRO A 119 4.32 -4.54 -9.62
C PRO A 119 3.27 -3.99 -8.63
N LEU A 120 2.04 -4.50 -8.70
CA LEU A 120 0.93 -4.06 -7.85
C LEU A 120 1.14 -4.42 -6.37
N ALA A 121 1.70 -5.60 -6.10
CA ALA A 121 2.14 -6.03 -4.78
C ALA A 121 3.58 -6.55 -4.90
N PRO A 122 4.60 -5.67 -4.85
CA PRO A 122 5.98 -6.10 -4.99
C PRO A 122 6.38 -6.99 -3.80
N GLU A 123 7.18 -8.02 -4.08
CA GLU A 123 7.71 -8.92 -3.07
C GLU A 123 8.47 -8.15 -1.97
N GLY A 124 8.41 -8.64 -0.73
CA GLY A 124 9.19 -8.10 0.38
C GLY A 124 8.43 -7.23 1.39
N LEU A 125 7.12 -7.04 1.23
CA LEU A 125 6.32 -6.40 2.28
C LEU A 125 6.11 -7.41 3.41
N ALA A 126 6.67 -7.12 4.58
CA ALA A 126 6.59 -8.03 5.73
C ALA A 126 5.18 -8.11 6.35
N CYS A 127 4.39 -7.05 6.21
CA CYS A 127 3.03 -7.00 6.75
C CYS A 127 2.04 -7.66 5.78
N PRO A 128 1.15 -8.54 6.27
CA PRO A 128 0.09 -9.09 5.42
C PRO A 128 -0.85 -7.96 4.97
N VAL A 129 -1.36 -8.07 3.74
CA VAL A 129 -2.36 -7.14 3.18
C VAL A 129 -3.66 -7.90 3.02
N ASP A 130 -4.70 -7.46 3.72
CA ASP A 130 -6.01 -8.10 3.72
C ASP A 130 -6.82 -7.70 2.49
N ARG A 131 -6.66 -6.46 2.02
CA ARG A 131 -7.31 -5.94 0.81
C ARG A 131 -6.39 -5.09 -0.04
N LEU A 132 -6.29 -5.44 -1.31
CA LEU A 132 -5.62 -4.66 -2.34
C LEU A 132 -6.64 -4.11 -3.34
N THR A 133 -6.60 -2.80 -3.57
CA THR A 133 -7.34 -2.15 -4.66
C THR A 133 -6.34 -1.47 -5.59
N PHE A 134 -6.55 -1.60 -6.90
CA PHE A 134 -5.69 -0.92 -7.86
C PHE A 134 -6.49 -0.19 -8.94
N ARG A 135 -5.90 0.88 -9.46
CA ARG A 135 -6.42 1.65 -10.58
C ARG A 135 -5.30 1.94 -11.57
N VAL A 136 -5.54 1.61 -12.84
CA VAL A 136 -4.59 1.87 -13.92
C VAL A 136 -5.20 2.90 -14.86
N THR A 137 -4.44 3.96 -15.15
CA THR A 137 -4.75 4.94 -16.20
C THR A 137 -3.82 4.69 -17.36
N LEU A 138 -4.37 4.33 -18.51
CA LEU A 138 -3.62 4.05 -19.73
C LEU A 138 -3.39 5.34 -20.54
N PRO A 139 -2.36 5.41 -21.41
CA PRO A 139 -1.96 6.66 -22.07
C PRO A 139 -2.90 7.09 -23.21
N GLY A 140 -3.88 6.26 -23.56
CA GLY A 140 -4.81 6.52 -24.65
C GLY A 140 -6.02 5.59 -24.60
N ALA A 141 -6.93 5.77 -25.56
CA ALA A 141 -8.07 4.88 -25.72
C ALA A 141 -7.63 3.53 -26.29
N PHE A 142 -8.24 2.46 -25.79
CA PHE A 142 -8.05 1.11 -26.31
C PHE A 142 -9.31 0.72 -27.07
N SER A 143 -9.13 0.13 -28.25
CA SER A 143 -10.23 -0.42 -29.05
C SER A 143 -10.82 -1.68 -28.43
N GLU A 144 -10.06 -2.34 -27.56
CA GLU A 144 -10.41 -3.60 -26.92
C GLU A 144 -10.24 -3.50 -25.40
N THR A 145 -10.98 -4.32 -24.65
CA THR A 145 -10.82 -4.41 -23.20
C THR A 145 -9.53 -5.17 -22.90
N PRO A 146 -8.59 -4.61 -22.10
CA PRO A 146 -7.39 -5.34 -21.70
C PRO A 146 -7.75 -6.60 -20.93
N SER A 147 -7.08 -7.71 -21.22
CA SER A 147 -7.14 -8.88 -20.36
C SER A 147 -6.30 -8.63 -19.10
N PHE A 148 -6.84 -9.01 -17.95
CA PHE A 148 -6.13 -8.94 -16.68
C PHE A 148 -5.74 -10.36 -16.25
N THR A 149 -4.47 -10.54 -15.92
CA THR A 149 -3.94 -11.77 -15.35
C THR A 149 -3.10 -11.42 -14.13
N SER A 150 -3.42 -12.00 -12.98
CA SER A 150 -2.56 -12.00 -11.80
C SER A 150 -1.87 -13.36 -11.69
N GLY A 151 -0.60 -13.36 -11.30
CA GLY A 151 0.19 -14.57 -11.02
C GLY A 151 0.39 -14.78 -9.52
#